data_AF-A0A7X6ZZH9-F1
#
_entry.id   AF-A0A7X6ZZH9-F1
#
_cell.length_a   1.000
_cell.length_b   1.000
_cell.length_c   1.000
_cell.angle_alpha   90.00
_cell.angle_beta   90.00
_cell.angle_gamma   90.00
#
_symmetry.space_group_name_H-M   'P 1'
#
loop_
_entity.id
_entity.type
_entity.pdbx_description
1 polymer ?
#
loop_
_entity_poly.entity_id
_entity_poly.type
_entity_poly.pdbx_seq_one_letter_code
_entity_poly.pdbx_strand_id
1 'polypeptide(L)' 'TINLFLAKIDPSYLLYVLYHEYSHLRVPNHSKEFYLLLSKLFPNYLIIRKELKMIAIN' A
#
# COMPACT_ATOMS: atom_id res chain seq x y z
N THR A 1 8.73 5.16 -0.84
CA THR A 1 9.04 6.12 0.26
C THR A 1 7.84 6.32 1.16
N ILE A 2 8.01 6.39 2.48
CA ILE A 2 6.91 6.46 3.45
C ILE A 2 6.61 7.90 3.85
N ASN A 3 5.33 8.29 3.84
CA ASN A 3 4.87 9.59 4.35
C ASN A 3 4.45 9.47 5.83
N LEU A 4 5.11 10.24 6.72
CA LEU A 4 4.84 10.24 8.16
C LEU A 4 3.44 10.74 8.54
N PHE A 5 2.77 11.51 7.67
CA PHE A 5 1.37 11.91 7.89
C PHE A 5 0.44 10.70 8.04
N LEU A 6 0.72 9.59 7.34
CA LEU A 6 -0.11 8.38 7.41
C LEU A 6 -0.14 7.76 8.81
N ALA A 7 0.86 8.04 9.65
CA ALA A 7 0.88 7.59 11.04
C ALA A 7 -0.13 8.34 11.94
N LYS A 8 -0.74 9.43 11.45
CA LYS A 8 -1.69 10.28 12.21
C LYS A 8 -3.16 10.01 11.86
N ILE A 9 -3.42 9.18 10.85
CA ILE A 9 -4.75 8.84 10.36
C ILE A 9 -4.99 7.33 10.54
N ASP A 10 -6.00 6.77 9.87
CA ASP A 10 -6.30 5.34 9.97
C ASP A 10 -5.03 4.48 9.70
N PRO A 11 -4.60 3.64 10.66
CA PRO A 11 -3.38 2.84 10.55
C PRO A 11 -3.33 1.92 9.33
N SER A 12 -4.48 1.53 8.78
CA SER A 12 -4.56 0.70 7.58
C SER A 12 -3.86 1.34 6.37
N TYR A 13 -3.84 2.67 6.28
CA TYR A 13 -3.16 3.41 5.22
C TYR A 13 -1.64 3.25 5.30
N LEU A 14 -1.07 3.44 6.49
CA LEU A 14 0.36 3.26 6.72
C LEU A 14 0.75 1.79 6.50
N LEU A 15 -0.06 0.86 7.02
CA LEU A 15 0.18 -0.58 6.89
C LEU A 15 0.17 -1.03 5.41
N TYR A 16 -0.75 -0.50 4.60
CA TYR A 16 -0.75 -0.73 3.16
C TYR A 16 0.54 -0.25 2.49
N VAL A 17 1.02 0.97 2.80
CA VAL A 17 2.27 1.49 2.23
C VAL A 17 3.46 0.65 2.67
N LEU A 18 3.51 0.20 3.93
CA LEU A 18 4.58 -0.70 4.40
C LEU A 18 4.59 -2.02 3.61
N TYR A 19 3.44 -2.66 3.41
CA TYR A 19 3.36 -3.88 2.61
C TYR A 19 3.66 -3.64 1.13
N HIS A 20 3.32 -2.46 0.59
CA HIS A 20 3.64 -2.06 -0.77
C HIS A 20 5.17 -1.95 -0.98
N GLU A 21 5.86 -1.20 -0.11
CA GLU A 21 7.32 -1.04 -0.17
C GLU A 21 8.04 -2.36 0.12
N TYR A 22 7.54 -3.16 1.07
CA TYR A 22 8.05 -4.52 1.29
C TYR A 22 7.91 -5.40 0.03
N SER A 23 6.79 -5.28 -0.68
CA SER A 23 6.57 -6.04 -1.92
C SER A 23 7.57 -5.63 -3.00
N HIS A 24 7.99 -4.36 -3.07
CA HIS A 24 9.07 -3.91 -3.96
C HIS A 24 10.43 -4.54 -3.64
N LEU A 25 10.72 -4.84 -2.37
CA LEU A 25 11.95 -5.56 -1.99
C LEU A 25 11.98 -7.00 -2.52
N ARG A 26 10.82 -7.59 -2.83
CA ARG A 26 10.69 -8.97 -3.34
C ARG A 26 10.45 -9.01 -4.85
N VAL A 27 9.66 -8.07 -5.36
CA VAL A 27 9.27 -7.94 -6.77
C VAL A 27 9.41 -6.46 -7.16
N PRO A 28 10.50 -6.04 -7.83
CA PRO A 28 10.84 -4.63 -7.99
C PRO A 28 9.80 -3.77 -8.72
N ASN A 29 9.09 -4.36 -9.69
CA ASN A 29 8.11 -3.67 -10.53
C ASN A 29 6.69 -4.08 -10.16
N HIS A 30 5.69 -3.23 -10.44
CA HIS A 30 4.25 -3.51 -10.27
C HIS A 30 3.69 -4.52 -11.28
N SER A 31 4.33 -5.68 -11.38
CA SER A 31 3.94 -6.83 -12.21
C SER A 31 2.74 -7.58 -11.64
N LYS A 32 2.27 -8.62 -12.34
CA LYS A 32 1.21 -9.51 -11.83
C LYS A 32 1.64 -10.21 -10.54
N GLU A 33 2.91 -10.61 -10.47
CA GLU A 33 3.54 -11.25 -9.31
C GLU A 33 3.58 -10.32 -8.10
N PHE A 34 3.84 -9.02 -8.32
CA PHE A 34 3.77 -8.02 -7.27
C PHE A 34 2.37 -7.95 -6.65
N TYR A 35 1.32 -7.82 -7.48
CA TYR A 35 -0.05 -7.73 -6.97
C TYR A 35 -0.53 -9.03 -6.35
N LEU A 36 -0.05 -10.19 -6.81
CA LEU A 36 -0.32 -11.48 -6.18
C LEU A 36 0.33 -11.58 -4.79
N LEU A 37 1.55 -11.06 -4.61
CA LEU A 37 2.20 -10.99 -3.30
C LEU A 37 1.47 -10.02 -2.38
N LEU A 38 1.20 -8.82 -2.86
CA LEU A 38 0.52 -7.78 -2.09
C LEU A 38 -0.88 -8.21 -1.65
N SER A 39 -1.64 -8.91 -2.51
CA SER A 39 -2.98 -9.40 -2.16
C SER A 39 -2.97 -10.50 -1.11
N LYS A 40 -1.90 -11.31 -1.03
CA LYS A 40 -1.71 -12.30 0.04
C LYS A 40 -1.38 -11.65 1.38
N LEU A 41 -0.54 -10.61 1.35
CA LEU A 41 -0.12 -9.89 2.55
C LEU A 41 -1.23 -8.96 3.08
N PHE A 42 -2.00 -8.38 2.17
CA PHE A 42 -3.02 -7.39 2.49
C PHE A 42 -4.24 -7.56 1.54
N PRO A 43 -5.18 -8.46 1.85
CA PRO A 43 -6.29 -8.82 0.96
C PRO A 43 -7.16 -7.64 0.48
N ASN A 44 -7.33 -6.63 1.33
CA ASN A 44 -8.18 -5.46 1.05
C ASN A 44 -7.43 -4.30 0.38
N TYR A 45 -6.25 -4.54 -0.20
CA TYR A 45 -5.36 -3.47 -0.70
C TYR A 45 -6.00 -2.58 -1.78
N LEU A 46 -6.96 -3.11 -2.55
CA LEU A 46 -7.65 -2.33 -3.59
C LEU A 46 -8.54 -1.24 -3.00
N ILE A 47 -9.19 -1.50 -1.87
CA ILE A 47 -10.03 -0.53 -1.16
C ILE A 47 -9.14 0.59 -0.61
N ILE A 48 -8.12 0.21 0.16
CA ILE A 48 -7.17 1.14 0.76
C ILE A 48 -6.43 1.98 -0.31
N ARG A 49 -6.06 1.37 -1.45
CA ARG A 49 -5.47 2.10 -2.59
C ARG A 49 -6.42 3.15 -3.15
N LYS A 50 -7.72 2.87 -3.22
CA LYS A 50 -8.72 3.84 -3.70
C LYS A 50 -8.87 5.00 -2.72
N GLU A 51 -8.93 4.71 -1.43
CA GLU A 51 -9.04 5.70 -0.36
C GLU A 51 -7.81 6.61 -0.28
N LEU A 52 -6.60 6.04 -0.32
CA LEU A 52 -5.35 6.81 -0.34
C LEU A 52 -5.26 7.78 -1.52
N LYS A 53 -5.77 7.40 -2.70
CA LYS A 53 -5.83 8.32 -3.84
C LYS A 53 -6.72 9.53 -3.57
N MET A 54 -7.81 9.37 -2.82
CA MET A 54 -8.69 10.48 -2.45
C MET A 54 -8.03 11.39 -1.40
N ILE A 55 -7.30 10.80 -0.44
CA ILE A 55 -6.56 11.55 0.58
C ILE A 55 -5.44 12.40 -0.06
N ALA A 56 -4.73 11.86 -1.06
CA ALA A 56 -3.63 12.57 -1.73
C ALA A 56 -4.07 13.69 -2.68
N ILE A 57 -5.37 13.83 -2.97
CA ILE A 57 -5.93 14.87 -3.85
C ILE A 57 -6.42 16.09 -3.05
N ASN A 58 -6.47 16.00 -1.72
CA ASN A 58 -6.81 17.10 -0.81
C ASN A 58 -5.57 17.70 -0.14
#